data_AF-A8QMU9-F1
#
_entry.id   AF-A8QMU9-F1
#
_cell.length_a   1.000
_cell.length_b   1.000
_cell.length_c   1.000
_cell.angle_alpha   90.00
_cell.angle_beta   90.00
_cell.angle_gamma   90.00
#
_symmetry.space_group_name_H-M   'P 1'
#
loop_
_entity.id
_entity.type
_entity.pdbx_description
1 polymer ?
#
loop_
_entity_poly.entity_id
_entity_poly.type
_entity_poly.pdbx_seq_one_letter_code
_entity_poly.pdbx_strand_id
1 'polypeptide(L)'
;FLRIPLDESAIVVKIQGYFDAWQALLIKPDIFFKISWLYKKYEKSVKDLKDAIEVLIAEKRRRISTEEKLEECMDFATELILA
;
A
#
# COMPACT_ATOMS: atom_id res chain seq x y z
N PHE A 1 8.81 5.30 -8.51
CA PHE A 1 8.10 6.35 -7.74
C PHE A 1 8.55 6.42 -6.28
N LEU A 2 8.65 5.31 -5.52
CA LEU A 2 8.98 5.34 -4.08
C LEU A 2 10.49 5.26 -3.74
N ARG A 3 11.30 4.55 -4.55
CA ARG A 3 12.78 4.42 -4.39
C ARG A 3 13.24 3.89 -2.99
N ILE A 4 12.42 3.06 -2.34
CA ILE A 4 12.78 2.36 -1.08
C ILE A 4 12.99 0.88 -1.38
N PRO A 5 14.08 0.25 -0.88
CA PRO A 5 14.29 -1.18 -1.05
C PRO A 5 13.15 -1.98 -0.38
N LEU A 6 12.72 -3.05 -1.04
CA LEU A 6 11.62 -3.90 -0.58
C LEU A 6 11.85 -5.35 -1.00
N ASP A 7 11.12 -6.27 -0.38
CA ASP A 7 11.04 -7.66 -0.82
C ASP A 7 10.06 -7.77 -2.00
N GLU A 8 10.59 -7.87 -3.21
CA GLU A 8 9.79 -7.90 -4.43
C GLU A 8 8.83 -9.08 -4.45
N SER A 9 9.28 -10.26 -4.04
CA SER A 9 8.47 -11.48 -4.07
C SER A 9 7.29 -11.37 -3.10
N ALA A 10 7.55 -10.90 -1.88
CA ALA A 10 6.48 -10.72 -0.89
C ALA A 10 5.48 -9.63 -1.29
N ILE A 11 5.97 -8.52 -1.85
CA ILE A 11 5.11 -7.41 -2.28
C ILE A 11 4.26 -7.79 -3.49
N VAL A 12 4.81 -8.51 -4.48
CA VAL A 12 4.03 -8.98 -5.65
C VAL A 12 2.86 -9.87 -5.23
N VAL A 13 3.07 -10.80 -4.29
CA VAL A 13 1.98 -11.65 -3.77
C VAL A 13 0.90 -10.82 -3.07
N LYS A 14 1.29 -9.81 -2.28
CA LYS A 14 0.34 -8.90 -1.62
C LYS A 14 -0.41 -8.01 -2.61
N ILE A 15 0.24 -7.55 -3.68
CA ILE A 15 -0.39 -6.80 -4.77
C ILE A 15 -1.45 -7.66 -5.46
N GLN A 16 -1.14 -8.92 -5.77
CA GLN A 16 -2.12 -9.83 -6.37
C GLN A 16 -3.33 -10.02 -5.44
N GLY A 17 -3.11 -10.26 -4.15
CA GLY A 17 -4.19 -10.41 -3.18
C GLY A 17 -5.06 -9.15 -3.05
N TYR A 18 -4.45 -7.97 -3.10
CA TYR A 18 -5.17 -6.70 -3.13
C TYR A 18 -6.00 -6.56 -4.41
N PHE A 19 -5.44 -6.92 -5.57
CA PHE A 19 -6.15 -6.85 -6.84
C PHE A 19 -7.35 -7.81 -6.87
N ASP A 20 -7.18 -9.03 -6.36
CA ASP A 20 -8.27 -10.00 -6.23
C ASP A 20 -9.39 -9.46 -5.32
N ALA A 21 -9.01 -8.82 -4.20
CA ALA A 21 -9.96 -8.15 -3.31
C ALA A 21 -10.70 -7.00 -4.00
N TRP A 22 -9.97 -6.16 -4.73
CA TRP A 22 -10.56 -5.07 -5.49
C TRP A 22 -11.57 -5.58 -6.50
N GLN A 23 -11.18 -6.52 -7.37
CA GLN A 23 -12.06 -7.10 -8.39
C GLN A 23 -13.28 -7.81 -7.78
N ALA A 24 -13.10 -8.53 -6.67
CA ALA A 24 -14.17 -9.28 -6.03
C ALA A 24 -15.22 -8.40 -5.35
N LEU A 25 -14.82 -7.26 -4.80
CA LEU A 25 -15.67 -6.39 -3.99
C LEU A 25 -16.30 -5.23 -4.75
N LEU A 26 -15.67 -4.79 -5.86
CA LEU A 26 -16.01 -3.54 -6.56
C LEU A 26 -17.49 -3.36 -6.90
N ILE A 27 -18.17 -4.45 -7.30
CA ILE A 27 -19.57 -4.43 -7.73
C ILE A 27 -20.51 -5.20 -6.78
N LYS A 28 -20.03 -5.57 -5.58
CA LYS A 28 -20.86 -6.31 -4.63
C LYS A 28 -21.90 -5.37 -4.01
N PRO A 29 -23.18 -5.79 -3.91
CA PRO A 29 -24.20 -5.00 -3.25
C PRO A 29 -23.97 -4.95 -1.74
N ASP A 30 -24.46 -3.91 -1.07
CA ASP A 30 -24.29 -3.70 0.39
C ASP A 30 -24.71 -4.91 1.24
N ILE A 31 -25.69 -5.69 0.79
CA ILE A 31 -26.13 -6.91 1.48
C ILE A 31 -25.01 -7.95 1.62
N PHE A 32 -24.06 -8.01 0.69
CA PHE A 32 -22.89 -8.89 0.77
C PHE A 32 -22.03 -8.55 1.99
N PHE A 33 -21.88 -7.25 2.28
CA PHE A 33 -21.08 -6.75 3.39
C PHE A 33 -21.78 -6.84 4.76
N LYS A 34 -23.06 -7.22 4.81
CA LYS A 34 -23.72 -7.53 6.09
C LYS A 34 -23.26 -8.86 6.69
N ILE A 35 -22.71 -9.76 5.87
CA ILE A 35 -22.25 -11.08 6.29
C ILE A 35 -20.71 -11.05 6.37
N SER A 36 -20.19 -10.66 7.53
CA SER A 36 -18.76 -10.36 7.72
C SER A 36 -17.80 -11.47 7.26
N TRP A 37 -18.16 -12.75 7.44
CA TRP A 37 -17.28 -13.84 7.01
C TRP A 37 -17.03 -13.87 5.49
N LEU A 38 -17.93 -13.30 4.67
CA LEU A 38 -17.88 -13.46 3.21
C LEU A 38 -16.78 -12.61 2.59
N TYR A 39 -16.39 -11.52 3.26
CA TYR A 39 -15.38 -10.60 2.75
C TYR A 39 -14.12 -10.49 3.61
N LYS A 40 -14.07 -11.13 4.80
CA LYS A 40 -12.89 -11.13 5.70
C LYS A 40 -11.58 -11.54 4.99
N LYS A 41 -11.62 -12.48 4.04
CA LYS A 41 -10.44 -12.87 3.25
C LYS A 41 -9.88 -11.70 2.44
N TYR A 42 -10.76 -10.90 1.85
CA TYR A 42 -10.38 -9.72 1.06
C TYR A 42 -9.91 -8.58 1.95
N GLU A 43 -10.57 -8.38 3.10
CA GLU A 43 -10.15 -7.41 4.12
C GLU A 43 -8.71 -7.70 4.59
N LYS A 44 -8.40 -8.98 4.85
CA LYS A 44 -7.02 -9.39 5.16
C LYS A 44 -6.04 -9.05 4.04
N SER A 45 -6.39 -9.34 2.78
CA SER A 45 -5.50 -9.08 1.64
C SER A 45 -5.24 -7.59 1.45
N VAL A 46 -6.26 -6.75 1.68
CA VAL A 46 -6.14 -5.29 1.68
C VAL A 46 -5.21 -4.83 2.81
N LYS A 47 -5.43 -5.32 4.03
CA LYS A 47 -4.59 -5.00 5.18
C LYS A 47 -3.14 -5.43 4.97
N ASP A 48 -2.91 -6.63 4.45
CA ASP A 48 -1.58 -7.20 4.25
C ASP A 48 -0.72 -6.35 3.29
N LEU A 49 -1.30 -5.80 2.22
CA LEU A 49 -0.59 -4.87 1.33
C LEU A 49 -0.46 -3.48 1.96
N LYS A 50 -1.52 -2.96 2.57
CA LYS A 50 -1.53 -1.63 3.19
C LYS A 50 -0.44 -1.51 4.26
N ASP A 51 -0.40 -2.45 5.21
CA ASP A 51 0.58 -2.47 6.30
C ASP A 51 2.02 -2.57 5.74
N ALA A 52 2.23 -3.35 4.67
CA ALA A 52 3.55 -3.46 4.03
C ALA A 52 3.98 -2.14 3.35
N ILE A 53 3.06 -1.45 2.68
CA ILE A 53 3.34 -0.13 2.08
C ILE A 53 3.56 0.93 3.17
N GLU A 54 2.84 0.89 4.29
CA GLU A 54 3.03 1.83 5.40
C GLU A 54 4.45 1.78 5.97
N VAL A 55 5.06 0.59 6.07
CA VAL A 55 6.47 0.43 6.47
C VAL A 55 7.39 1.14 5.47
N LEU A 56 7.16 1.00 4.17
CA LEU A 56 7.98 1.64 3.14
C LEU A 56 7.82 3.17 3.15
N ILE A 57 6.60 3.67 3.38
CA ILE A 57 6.32 5.11 3.51
C ILE A 57 6.98 5.68 4.77
N ALA A 58 6.94 4.95 5.89
CA ALA A 58 7.60 5.38 7.13
C ALA A 58 9.12 5.52 6.93
N GLU A 59 9.75 4.55 6.26
CA GLU A 59 11.16 4.63 5.90
C GLU A 59 11.44 5.80 4.93
N LYS A 60 10.57 6.02 3.93
CA LYS A 60 10.70 7.16 3.02
C LYS A 60 10.65 8.50 3.76
N ARG A 61 9.72 8.66 4.71
CA ARG A 61 9.64 9.86 5.57
C ARG A 61 10.91 10.09 6.37
N ARG A 62 11.49 9.04 6.96
CA ARG A 62 12.74 9.10 7.70
C ARG A 62 13.92 9.56 6.83
N ARG A 63 13.99 9.09 5.58
CA ARG A 63 15.02 9.54 4.62
C ARG A 63 14.83 11.00 4.23
N ILE A 64 13.60 11.41 3.91
CA ILE A 64 13.29 12.81 3.60
C ILE A 64 13.70 13.73 4.76
N SER A 65 13.41 13.36 6.01
CA SER A 65 13.73 14.20 7.18
C SER A 65 15.22 14.31 7.50
N THR A 66 16.07 13.49 6.89
CA THR A 66 17.52 13.46 7.15
C THR A 66 18.36 13.88 5.95
N GLU A 67 17.73 14.19 4.82
CA GLU A 67 18.42 14.56 3.59
C GLU A 67 18.76 16.05 3.57
N GLU A 68 20.03 16.39 3.38
CA GLU A 68 20.50 17.78 3.37
C GLU A 68 20.16 18.49 2.04
N LYS A 69 20.07 17.73 0.94
CA LYS A 69 19.80 18.25 -0.41
C LYS A 69 18.53 17.66 -1.01
N LEU A 70 17.42 17.82 -0.30
CA LEU A 70 16.13 17.21 -0.66
C LEU A 70 15.68 17.54 -2.10
N GLU A 71 15.96 18.76 -2.57
CA GLU A 71 15.66 19.20 -3.94
C GLU A 71 16.31 18.33 -5.03
N GLU A 72 17.50 17.79 -4.78
CA GLU A 72 18.24 16.94 -5.73
C GLU A 72 17.69 15.50 -5.79
N CYS A 73 16.94 15.06 -4.77
CA CYS A 73 16.44 13.68 -4.66
C CYS A 73 14.91 13.57 -4.72
N MET A 74 14.24 14.63 -5.20
CA MET A 74 12.79 14.65 -5.42
C MET A 74 12.34 13.48 -6.30
N ASP A 75 11.27 12.82 -5.86
CA ASP A 75 10.52 11.84 -6.62
C ASP A 75 9.03 11.97 -6.28
N PHE A 76 8.19 11.31 -7.06
CA PHE A 76 6.73 11.35 -6.88
C PHE A 76 6.29 11.08 -5.44
N ALA A 77 6.94 10.14 -4.73
CA ALA A 77 6.56 9.84 -3.36
C ALA A 77 7.01 10.94 -2.39
N THR A 78 8.17 11.57 -2.61
CA THR A 78 8.59 12.75 -1.87
C THR A 78 7.59 13.90 -2.05
N GLU A 79 7.21 14.21 -3.30
CA GLU A 79 6.21 15.25 -3.60
C GLU A 79 4.89 14.99 -2.89
N LEU A 80 4.36 13.76 -2.97
CA LEU A 80 3.10 13.39 -2.34
C LEU A 80 3.15 13.39 -0.80
N ILE A 81 4.31 13.10 -0.20
CA ILE A 81 4.48 13.13 1.26
C ILE A 81 4.54 14.56 1.80
N LEU A 82 5.04 15.51 1.00
CA LEU A 82 5.23 16.90 1.39
C LEU A 82 4.06 17.83 1.00
N ALA A 83 3.16 17.37 0.13
CA ALA A 83 1.93 18.07 -0.26
C ALA A 83 0.90 18.10 0.87
#